data_AF-A0A957GKD9-F1
#
_entry.id   AF-A0A957GKD9-F1
#
_cell.length_a   1.000
_cell.length_b   1.000
_cell.length_c   1.000
_cell.angle_alpha   90.00
_cell.angle_beta   90.00
_cell.angle_gamma   90.00
#
_symmetry.space_group_name_H-M   'P 1'
#
loop_
_entity.id
_entity.type
_entity.pdbx_description
1 polymer ?
#
loop_
_entity_poly.entity_id
_entity_poly.type
_entity_poly.pdbx_seq_one_letter_code
_entity_poly.pdbx_strand_id
1 'polypeptide(L)'
;MQRLFVLLLLLAGCSGAAVPPTPTITPEPIVPTRTPLAETAVSPTPTVGAETAVVPTSKPVFQPQPLIGDAARFGVLSGEGEVVPAQQAGLPFGLLLDWDISATLPNDPSFTFWQMLRLGEEGVKTDWDEIAAIARAHPGSVWVVGNEPDVKWQDNVTAVRYAELYHEAWTFIKQIDPTAQLASGGISQSTPLRRAYLDEVLAAYEAKYGGLMPVDVWTLHAFTLREERDSWGVDIPPGMADDTGVLYEIEDHDDPAIFQQNIVDFRAWMAARGYQERPLAITEYGILLPSDYGFPDEVVVAFMQQSFDFLLEARNDTGLPGDDNRLVQAWFWYMVYDDQLYPTGNLYDPQTGELTAVGQAYAAYVNGRFPP
;
A
#
# COMPACT_ATOMS: atom_id res chain seq x y z
N MET A 1 38.26 -78.06 27.11
CA MET A 1 38.72 -76.92 27.94
C MET A 1 37.70 -75.80 27.74
N GLN A 2 36.79 -75.58 28.71
CA GLN A 2 36.72 -74.38 29.57
C GLN A 2 36.49 -73.08 28.74
N ARG A 3 35.44 -72.25 28.92
CA ARG A 3 34.61 -71.91 30.09
C ARG A 3 33.22 -71.39 29.67
N LEU A 4 32.29 -71.53 30.61
CA LEU A 4 30.99 -70.87 30.76
C LEU A 4 31.17 -69.37 31.10
N PHE A 5 30.33 -68.46 30.59
CA PHE A 5 29.59 -67.43 31.37
C PHE A 5 28.58 -66.66 30.50
N VAL A 6 27.47 -66.32 31.16
CA VAL A 6 26.20 -65.74 30.73
C VAL A 6 26.28 -64.19 30.72
N LEU A 7 25.53 -63.48 29.84
CA LEU A 7 24.44 -62.53 30.20
C LEU A 7 23.95 -61.67 29.01
N LEU A 8 22.60 -61.57 28.95
CA LEU A 8 21.68 -60.70 28.20
C LEU A 8 22.17 -59.31 27.71
N LEU A 9 21.72 -58.91 26.52
CA LEU A 9 21.22 -57.55 26.25
C LEU A 9 20.24 -57.47 25.06
N LEU A 10 19.00 -57.13 25.41
CA LEU A 10 17.92 -56.39 24.73
C LEU A 10 17.76 -56.33 23.19
N LEU A 11 16.53 -56.65 22.78
CA LEU A 11 15.89 -56.41 21.48
C LEU A 11 15.76 -54.92 21.14
N ALA A 12 15.92 -54.58 19.86
CA ALA A 12 15.15 -53.52 19.20
C ALA A 12 15.07 -53.80 17.69
N GLY A 13 13.86 -54.08 17.20
CA GLY A 13 13.57 -54.20 15.77
C GLY A 13 13.42 -52.83 15.13
N CYS A 14 14.04 -52.64 13.96
CA CYS A 14 13.84 -51.47 13.13
C CYS A 14 12.53 -51.60 12.36
N SER A 15 11.49 -50.93 12.84
CA SER A 15 10.30 -50.59 12.07
C SER A 15 10.48 -49.18 11.53
N GLY A 16 10.52 -49.01 10.22
CA GLY A 16 10.55 -47.70 9.57
C GLY A 16 9.26 -46.95 9.87
N ALA A 17 9.35 -45.91 10.71
CA ALA A 17 8.28 -44.96 10.92
C ALA A 17 8.36 -43.90 9.81
N ALA A 18 7.30 -43.83 8.99
CA ALA A 18 7.05 -42.68 8.15
C ALA A 18 6.85 -41.46 9.06
N VAL A 19 7.63 -40.41 8.81
CA VAL A 19 7.44 -39.10 9.46
C VAL A 19 6.11 -38.54 8.95
N PRO A 20 5.12 -38.25 9.81
CA PRO A 20 3.91 -37.57 9.38
C PRO A 20 4.30 -36.16 8.88
N PRO A 21 3.65 -35.63 7.84
CA PRO A 21 3.89 -34.24 7.44
C PRO A 21 3.66 -33.35 8.66
N THR A 22 4.67 -32.56 8.99
CA THR A 22 4.54 -31.47 9.97
C THR A 22 3.38 -30.59 9.50
N PRO A 23 2.39 -30.28 10.34
CA PRO A 23 1.38 -29.30 9.95
C PRO A 23 2.08 -27.98 9.66
N THR A 24 2.03 -27.55 8.40
CA THR A 24 2.42 -26.19 8.01
C THR A 24 1.47 -25.26 8.75
N ILE A 25 1.99 -24.58 9.76
CA ILE A 25 1.30 -23.46 10.38
C ILE A 25 1.25 -22.39 9.28
N THR A 26 0.11 -22.26 8.61
CA THR A 26 -0.24 -21.07 7.83
C THR A 26 0.07 -19.87 8.72
N PRO A 27 0.72 -18.80 8.24
CA PRO A 27 0.91 -17.62 9.07
C PRO A 27 -0.49 -17.17 9.51
N GLU A 28 -0.64 -16.86 10.79
CA GLU A 28 -1.75 -16.06 11.29
C GLU A 28 -1.97 -14.86 10.34
N PRO A 29 -3.20 -14.31 10.22
CA PRO A 29 -3.65 -13.51 9.07
C PRO A 29 -2.56 -12.62 8.48
N ILE A 30 -2.30 -12.73 7.17
CA ILE A 30 -1.35 -11.86 6.48
C ILE A 30 -1.90 -10.44 6.63
N VAL A 31 -1.19 -9.61 7.39
CA VAL A 31 -1.49 -8.19 7.54
C VAL A 31 -0.74 -7.42 6.46
N PRO A 32 -1.30 -7.11 5.26
CA PRO A 32 -0.57 -6.55 4.13
C PRO A 32 0.34 -5.34 4.39
N THR A 33 0.14 -4.62 5.50
CA THR A 33 0.99 -3.50 5.92
C THR A 33 1.03 -3.41 7.45
N ARG A 34 2.18 -3.15 8.08
CA ARG A 34 2.22 -2.79 9.51
C ARG A 34 2.35 -1.29 9.69
N THR A 35 1.51 -0.75 10.58
CA THR A 35 1.64 0.62 11.07
C THR A 35 2.76 0.70 12.12
N PRO A 36 3.72 1.66 12.03
CA PRO A 36 4.62 1.95 13.14
C PRO A 36 3.83 2.29 14.41
N LEU A 37 4.29 1.82 15.57
CA LEU A 37 3.64 2.14 16.85
C LEU A 37 3.92 3.61 17.21
N ALA A 38 2.92 4.49 17.08
CA ALA A 38 3.00 5.84 17.60
C ALA A 38 3.05 5.80 19.15
N GLU A 39 4.01 6.52 19.76
CA GLU A 39 4.03 6.74 21.20
C GLU A 39 2.79 7.54 21.62
N THR A 40 1.99 6.94 22.51
CA THR A 40 0.75 7.51 23.03
C THR A 40 0.96 8.87 23.71
N ALA A 41 0.43 9.94 23.12
CA ALA A 41 0.14 11.18 23.83
C ALA A 41 -1.35 11.20 24.23
N VAL A 42 -1.61 11.37 25.53
CA VAL A 42 -2.94 11.47 26.13
C VAL A 42 -3.33 12.95 26.28
N SER A 43 -4.63 13.24 26.13
CA SER A 43 -5.46 14.25 26.84
C SER A 43 -6.25 15.22 25.91
N PRO A 44 -7.22 16.03 26.40
CA PRO A 44 -8.64 15.77 26.17
C PRO A 44 -9.33 16.81 25.25
N THR A 45 -10.47 16.37 24.72
CA THR A 45 -11.43 17.11 23.90
C THR A 45 -11.83 18.49 24.44
N PRO A 46 -11.92 19.50 23.55
CA PRO A 46 -12.93 20.54 23.66
C PRO A 46 -13.91 20.47 22.47
N THR A 47 -15.19 20.63 22.79
CA THR A 47 -16.28 20.77 21.83
C THR A 47 -16.18 22.13 21.14
N VAL A 48 -16.03 22.16 19.81
CA VAL A 48 -16.13 23.38 19.00
C VAL A 48 -17.52 23.43 18.35
N GLY A 49 -18.18 24.59 18.52
CA GLY A 49 -19.54 24.85 18.05
C GLY A 49 -19.64 24.89 16.52
N ALA A 50 -20.79 24.43 16.03
CA ALA A 50 -21.15 24.43 14.62
C ALA A 50 -21.18 25.86 14.06
N GLU A 51 -20.18 26.20 13.25
CA GLU A 51 -20.23 27.33 12.33
C GLU A 51 -20.66 26.79 10.95
N THR A 52 -21.71 27.38 10.40
CA THR A 52 -22.34 26.96 9.14
C THR A 52 -21.35 27.01 7.98
N ALA A 53 -20.92 25.84 7.52
CA ALA A 53 -20.10 25.70 6.32
C ALA A 53 -20.88 26.15 5.07
N VAL A 54 -20.35 27.13 4.36
CA VAL A 54 -20.83 27.52 3.04
C VAL A 54 -20.44 26.41 2.06
N VAL A 55 -21.42 25.64 1.59
CA VAL A 55 -21.21 24.61 0.57
C VAL A 55 -20.82 25.30 -0.74
N PRO A 56 -19.61 25.09 -1.29
CA PRO A 56 -19.26 25.61 -2.60
C PRO A 56 -20.13 24.91 -3.65
N THR A 57 -20.94 25.67 -4.37
CA THR A 57 -21.85 25.17 -5.42
C THR A 57 -21.17 24.92 -6.77
N SER A 58 -19.86 25.10 -6.89
CA SER A 58 -19.10 24.76 -8.09
C SER A 58 -18.52 23.36 -7.98
N LYS A 59 -18.81 22.50 -8.97
CA LYS A 59 -18.10 21.23 -9.14
C LYS A 59 -16.58 21.49 -9.09
N PRO A 60 -15.81 20.73 -8.30
CA PRO A 60 -14.36 20.90 -8.26
C PRO A 60 -13.80 20.75 -9.67
N VAL A 61 -13.22 21.82 -10.21
CA VAL A 61 -12.54 21.80 -11.49
C VAL A 61 -11.24 21.04 -11.29
N PHE A 62 -11.09 19.91 -11.97
CA PHE A 62 -9.81 19.19 -11.99
C PHE A 62 -8.74 20.11 -12.57
N GLN A 63 -7.62 20.26 -11.84
CA GLN A 63 -6.41 20.85 -12.37
C GLN A 63 -5.50 19.71 -12.84
N PRO A 64 -5.19 19.61 -14.14
CA PRO A 64 -4.23 18.62 -14.64
C PRO A 64 -2.90 18.75 -13.89
N GLN A 65 -2.38 17.63 -13.40
CA GLN A 65 -1.12 17.59 -12.66
C GLN A 65 0.07 17.61 -13.62
N PRO A 66 1.19 18.28 -13.27
CA PRO A 66 2.43 18.12 -14.02
C PRO A 66 2.87 16.66 -13.99
N LEU A 67 3.13 16.08 -15.16
CA LEU A 67 3.72 14.76 -15.23
C LEU A 67 5.14 14.81 -14.66
N ILE A 68 5.45 13.90 -13.74
CA ILE A 68 6.82 13.65 -13.29
C ILE A 68 7.55 12.79 -14.33
N GLY A 69 8.87 12.99 -14.46
CA GLY A 69 9.68 12.18 -15.37
C GLY A 69 9.63 10.70 -14.99
N ASP A 70 9.78 9.80 -15.97
CA ASP A 70 9.56 8.36 -15.75
C ASP A 70 10.43 7.77 -14.63
N ALA A 71 11.68 8.22 -14.46
CA ALA A 71 12.53 7.84 -13.33
C ALA A 71 11.97 8.24 -11.97
N ALA A 72 11.30 9.40 -11.90
CA ALA A 72 10.72 9.92 -10.66
C ALA A 72 9.42 9.21 -10.27
N ARG A 73 8.85 8.35 -11.12
CA ARG A 73 7.65 7.55 -10.83
C ARG A 73 7.91 6.37 -9.90
N PHE A 74 9.18 5.99 -9.76
CA PHE A 74 9.65 4.91 -8.91
C PHE A 74 9.74 5.40 -7.46
N GLY A 75 8.84 4.91 -6.63
CA GLY A 75 8.81 5.15 -5.20
C GLY A 75 9.20 3.95 -4.37
N VAL A 76 9.53 4.23 -3.11
CA VAL A 76 9.78 3.20 -2.09
C VAL A 76 9.01 3.54 -0.82
N LEU A 77 8.65 2.50 -0.07
CA LEU A 77 8.14 2.63 1.28
C LEU A 77 9.29 2.44 2.26
N SER A 78 9.37 3.26 3.31
CA SER A 78 10.44 3.15 4.31
C SER A 78 10.01 3.75 5.63
N GLY A 79 10.43 3.15 6.74
CA GLY A 79 10.53 3.90 8.00
C GLY A 79 11.66 4.94 7.93
N GLU A 80 11.60 5.99 8.76
CA GLU A 80 12.50 7.16 8.69
C GLU A 80 14.01 6.84 8.73
N GLY A 81 14.42 5.72 9.35
CA GLY A 81 15.82 5.40 9.62
C GLY A 81 16.66 4.96 8.42
N GLU A 82 16.06 4.32 7.42
CA GLU A 82 16.80 3.55 6.40
C GLU A 82 16.89 4.22 5.03
N VAL A 83 16.17 5.33 4.83
CA VAL A 83 16.10 6.05 3.55
C VAL A 83 17.48 6.56 3.12
N VAL A 84 18.15 7.33 3.98
CA VAL A 84 19.44 7.95 3.66
C VAL A 84 20.55 6.90 3.47
N PRO A 85 20.72 5.90 4.36
CA PRO A 85 21.67 4.82 4.12
C PRO A 85 21.43 4.06 2.82
N ALA A 86 20.18 3.75 2.47
CA ALA A 86 19.85 3.06 1.24
C ALA A 86 20.20 3.90 -0.02
N GLN A 87 19.93 5.21 0.00
CA GLN A 87 20.37 6.10 -1.08
C GLN A 87 21.89 6.14 -1.22
N GLN A 88 22.62 6.19 -0.09
CA GLN A 88 24.09 6.14 -0.09
C GLN A 88 24.64 4.82 -0.62
N ALA A 89 23.92 3.71 -0.41
CA ALA A 89 24.20 2.41 -1.01
C ALA A 89 23.83 2.33 -2.51
N GLY A 90 23.25 3.40 -3.08
CA GLY A 90 22.95 3.51 -4.50
C GLY A 90 21.53 3.12 -4.89
N LEU A 91 20.57 3.09 -3.96
CA LEU A 91 19.16 2.86 -4.27
C LEU A 91 18.53 4.12 -4.91
N PRO A 92 18.10 4.08 -6.18
CA PRO A 92 17.45 5.22 -6.82
C PRO A 92 15.93 5.23 -6.53
N PHE A 93 15.35 6.37 -6.16
CA PHE A 93 13.89 6.54 -6.12
C PHE A 93 13.55 8.03 -6.18
N GLY A 94 12.36 8.35 -6.69
CA GLY A 94 11.85 9.73 -6.78
C GLY A 94 10.66 10.01 -5.87
N LEU A 95 10.10 8.99 -5.21
CA LEU A 95 8.97 9.13 -4.30
C LEU A 95 9.23 8.37 -3.00
N LEU A 96 8.74 8.93 -1.89
CA LEU A 96 8.82 8.33 -0.57
C LEU A 96 7.48 8.44 0.15
N LEU A 97 7.10 7.38 0.86
CA LEU A 97 5.94 7.32 1.74
C LEU A 97 6.30 6.43 2.95
N ASP A 98 5.83 6.77 4.15
CA ASP A 98 6.15 6.06 5.40
C ASP A 98 4.93 5.83 6.31
N TRP A 99 3.72 5.89 5.73
CA TRP A 99 2.42 5.77 6.40
C TRP A 99 2.11 6.81 7.47
N ASP A 100 2.90 7.88 7.56
CA ASP A 100 2.67 8.96 8.50
C ASP A 100 2.67 10.33 7.80
N ILE A 101 2.53 11.37 8.62
CA ILE A 101 2.78 12.73 8.24
C ILE A 101 4.13 13.19 8.79
N SER A 102 4.87 13.95 7.98
CA SER A 102 6.16 14.49 8.38
C SER A 102 6.17 16.00 8.26
N ALA A 103 6.35 16.67 9.39
CA ALA A 103 6.60 18.10 9.46
C ALA A 103 8.00 18.46 8.97
N THR A 104 8.96 17.55 9.15
CA THR A 104 10.35 17.68 8.71
C THR A 104 10.57 16.78 7.51
N LEU A 105 10.07 17.21 6.36
CA LEU A 105 10.41 16.54 5.11
C LEU A 105 11.93 16.52 4.96
N PRO A 106 12.53 15.37 4.57
CA PRO A 106 13.92 15.36 4.17
C PRO A 106 14.13 16.46 3.13
N ASN A 107 15.07 17.37 3.39
CA ASN A 107 15.39 18.44 2.44
C ASN A 107 16.29 17.87 1.33
N ASP A 108 15.78 16.84 0.66
CA ASP A 108 16.42 16.13 -0.42
C ASP A 108 15.59 16.32 -1.69
N PRO A 109 16.06 17.14 -2.65
CA PRO A 109 15.33 17.37 -3.89
C PRO A 109 15.29 16.14 -4.81
N SER A 110 15.96 15.03 -4.45
CA SER A 110 15.96 13.80 -5.25
C SER A 110 14.65 13.02 -5.17
N PHE A 111 13.82 13.27 -4.15
CA PHE A 111 12.51 12.64 -4.04
C PHE A 111 11.43 13.59 -3.51
N THR A 112 10.17 13.21 -3.75
CA THR A 112 8.99 13.85 -3.16
C THR A 112 8.37 12.93 -2.12
N PHE A 113 8.13 13.47 -0.92
CA PHE A 113 7.43 12.76 0.14
C PHE A 113 5.92 12.93 0.01
N TRP A 114 5.16 11.85 0.17
CA TRP A 114 3.71 11.86 0.24
C TRP A 114 3.27 11.72 1.69
N GLN A 115 2.49 12.69 2.16
CA GLN A 115 1.89 12.67 3.50
C GLN A 115 0.78 11.61 3.53
N MET A 116 0.63 10.86 4.61
CA MET A 116 -0.50 9.95 4.79
C MET A 116 -1.27 10.25 6.08
N LEU A 117 -2.57 10.53 5.94
CA LEU A 117 -3.48 10.63 7.08
C LEU A 117 -4.00 9.25 7.44
N ARG A 118 -3.65 8.77 8.62
CA ARG A 118 -4.22 7.53 9.16
C ARG A 118 -5.60 7.75 9.73
N LEU A 119 -6.50 6.82 9.45
CA LEU A 119 -7.90 6.88 9.84
C LEU A 119 -8.26 5.75 10.80
N GLY A 120 -9.37 5.92 11.51
CA GLY A 120 -10.10 4.86 12.18
C GLY A 120 -11.59 5.20 12.16
N GLU A 121 -12.44 4.23 12.54
CA GLU A 121 -13.90 4.46 12.57
C GLU A 121 -14.27 5.70 13.41
N GLU A 122 -13.50 5.98 14.47
CA GLU A 122 -13.69 7.13 15.36
C GLU A 122 -13.27 8.48 14.74
N GLY A 123 -12.38 8.52 13.74
CA GLY A 123 -11.81 9.78 13.24
C GLY A 123 -10.49 9.67 12.49
N VAL A 124 -9.97 10.82 12.07
CA VAL A 124 -8.55 10.97 11.71
C VAL A 124 -7.71 10.76 12.97
N LYS A 125 -6.66 9.95 12.88
CA LYS A 125 -5.83 9.56 14.04
C LYS A 125 -4.87 10.68 14.48
N THR A 126 -4.43 11.52 13.55
CA THR A 126 -3.52 12.64 13.83
C THR A 126 -4.28 13.91 14.19
N ASP A 127 -3.69 14.73 15.07
CA ASP A 127 -4.30 15.96 15.54
C ASP A 127 -4.46 17.00 14.40
N TRP A 128 -5.60 17.70 14.39
CA TRP A 128 -5.93 18.66 13.34
C TRP A 128 -5.02 19.90 13.34
N ASP A 129 -4.53 20.36 14.50
CA ASP A 129 -3.60 21.48 14.55
C ASP A 129 -2.23 21.09 13.98
N GLU A 130 -1.80 19.85 14.18
CA GLU A 130 -0.61 19.29 13.57
C GLU A 130 -0.74 19.18 12.05
N ILE A 131 -1.84 18.61 11.56
CA ILE A 131 -2.16 18.57 10.12
C ILE A 131 -2.13 19.99 9.53
N ALA A 132 -2.72 20.96 10.24
CA ALA A 132 -2.74 22.35 9.80
C ALA A 132 -1.34 23.00 9.79
N ALA A 133 -0.47 22.67 10.73
CA ALA A 133 0.91 23.15 10.74
C ALA A 133 1.68 22.63 9.52
N ILE A 134 1.54 21.33 9.23
CA ILE A 134 2.21 20.67 8.10
C ILE A 134 1.68 21.18 6.76
N ALA A 135 0.36 21.32 6.60
CA ALA A 135 -0.24 21.87 5.38
C ALA A 135 0.21 23.32 5.09
N ARG A 136 0.42 24.14 6.13
CA ARG A 136 0.98 25.49 5.95
C ARG A 136 2.47 25.48 5.60
N ALA A 137 3.22 24.53 6.15
CA ALA A 137 4.66 24.42 5.95
C ALA A 137 5.01 23.87 4.56
N HIS A 138 4.18 22.97 4.03
CA HIS A 138 4.45 22.23 2.79
C HIS A 138 3.30 22.36 1.79
N PRO A 139 3.04 23.57 1.25
CA PRO A 139 1.96 23.78 0.31
C PRO A 139 2.16 22.97 -0.98
N GLY A 140 1.09 22.39 -1.50
CA GLY A 140 1.09 21.60 -2.73
C GLY A 140 1.39 20.10 -2.51
N SER A 141 1.60 19.68 -1.25
CA SER A 141 1.86 18.29 -0.89
C SER A 141 0.73 17.36 -1.33
N VAL A 142 1.09 16.12 -1.63
CA VAL A 142 0.13 15.03 -1.76
C VAL A 142 -0.20 14.48 -0.38
N TRP A 143 -1.49 14.34 -0.09
CA TRP A 143 -2.04 13.77 1.13
C TRP A 143 -2.87 12.54 0.79
N VAL A 144 -2.35 11.35 1.10
CA VAL A 144 -3.07 10.08 1.00
C VAL A 144 -3.99 9.97 2.19
N VAL A 145 -5.31 9.97 1.96
CA VAL A 145 -6.31 9.97 3.04
C VAL A 145 -6.74 8.54 3.33
N GLY A 146 -5.99 7.89 4.22
CA GLY A 146 -6.20 6.52 4.70
C GLY A 146 -5.18 5.51 4.17
N ASN A 147 -5.00 4.42 4.93
CA ASN A 147 -4.25 3.23 4.54
C ASN A 147 -5.14 2.00 4.68
N GLU A 148 -5.51 1.37 3.57
CA GLU A 148 -6.35 0.17 3.56
C GLU A 148 -7.57 0.30 4.49
N PRO A 149 -8.43 1.33 4.30
CA PRO A 149 -9.64 1.48 5.13
C PRO A 149 -10.54 0.24 5.01
N ASP A 150 -10.45 -0.49 3.90
CA ASP A 150 -11.10 -1.75 3.61
C ASP A 150 -10.52 -2.95 4.40
N VAL A 151 -9.51 -2.80 5.26
CA VAL A 151 -8.85 -3.94 5.92
C VAL A 151 -8.94 -3.86 7.44
N LYS A 152 -9.38 -4.95 8.08
CA LYS A 152 -9.78 -4.97 9.50
C LYS A 152 -8.65 -4.71 10.51
N TRP A 153 -7.39 -4.85 10.10
CA TRP A 153 -6.20 -4.63 10.94
C TRP A 153 -5.41 -3.39 10.54
N GLN A 154 -5.97 -2.55 9.67
CA GLN A 154 -5.35 -1.31 9.18
C GLN A 154 -6.11 -0.10 9.72
N ASP A 155 -6.60 0.76 8.83
CA ASP A 155 -7.50 1.83 9.22
C ASP A 155 -8.89 1.30 9.57
N ASN A 156 -9.33 0.17 8.98
CA ASN A 156 -10.56 -0.54 9.36
C ASN A 156 -11.77 0.39 9.49
N VAL A 157 -12.15 1.00 8.38
CA VAL A 157 -13.20 2.02 8.31
C VAL A 157 -14.32 1.54 7.39
N THR A 158 -15.56 1.62 7.83
CA THR A 158 -16.70 1.28 6.95
C THR A 158 -16.81 2.26 5.77
N ALA A 159 -17.36 1.81 4.64
CA ALA A 159 -17.42 2.63 3.42
C ALA A 159 -18.13 3.98 3.62
N VAL A 160 -19.24 3.98 4.36
CA VAL A 160 -19.97 5.21 4.72
C VAL A 160 -19.09 6.12 5.56
N ARG A 161 -18.42 5.59 6.60
CA ARG A 161 -17.57 6.39 7.47
C ARG A 161 -16.35 6.95 6.75
N TYR A 162 -15.75 6.17 5.85
CA TYR A 162 -14.63 6.61 5.03
C TYR A 162 -14.99 7.80 4.14
N ALA A 163 -16.18 7.80 3.52
CA ALA A 163 -16.66 8.93 2.74
C ALA A 163 -16.76 10.23 3.56
N GLU A 164 -17.17 10.13 4.83
CA GLU A 164 -17.25 11.27 5.75
C GLU A 164 -15.87 11.79 6.14
N LEU A 165 -14.98 10.89 6.56
CA LEU A 165 -13.61 11.23 6.96
C LEU A 165 -12.83 11.84 5.80
N TYR A 166 -13.00 11.30 4.59
CA TYR A 166 -12.40 11.88 3.39
C TYR A 166 -12.91 13.31 3.17
N HIS A 167 -14.22 13.56 3.29
CA HIS A 167 -14.78 14.91 3.14
C HIS A 167 -14.27 15.89 4.20
N GLU A 168 -14.16 15.44 5.46
CA GLU A 168 -13.65 16.23 6.59
C GLU A 168 -12.19 16.64 6.34
N ALA A 169 -11.31 15.66 6.05
CA ALA A 169 -9.91 15.91 5.72
C ALA A 169 -9.77 16.80 4.48
N TRP A 170 -10.60 16.57 3.46
CA TRP A 170 -10.59 17.35 2.25
C TRP A 170 -10.93 18.80 2.46
N THR A 171 -12.02 19.05 3.16
CA THR A 171 -12.47 20.41 3.44
C THR A 171 -11.45 21.15 4.31
N PHE A 172 -10.93 20.48 5.33
CA PHE A 172 -9.96 21.08 6.24
C PHE A 172 -8.66 21.46 5.56
N ILE A 173 -8.02 20.52 4.86
CA ILE A 173 -6.72 20.78 4.21
C ILE A 173 -6.87 21.83 3.11
N LYS A 174 -7.90 21.73 2.26
CA LYS A 174 -8.10 22.70 1.15
C LYS A 174 -8.40 24.12 1.64
N GLN A 175 -8.95 24.30 2.84
CA GLN A 175 -9.11 25.63 3.44
C GLN A 175 -7.77 26.26 3.84
N ILE A 176 -6.78 25.44 4.20
CA ILE A 176 -5.47 25.88 4.67
C ILE A 176 -4.50 26.03 3.48
N ASP A 177 -4.47 25.02 2.63
CA ASP A 177 -3.67 24.96 1.41
C ASP A 177 -4.56 24.53 0.23
N PRO A 178 -5.07 25.49 -0.56
CA PRO A 178 -5.86 25.19 -1.75
C PRO A 178 -5.12 24.43 -2.86
N THR A 179 -3.78 24.40 -2.80
CA THR A 179 -2.94 23.70 -3.79
C THR A 179 -2.59 22.26 -3.41
N ALA A 180 -2.85 21.86 -2.15
CA ALA A 180 -2.66 20.48 -1.69
C ALA A 180 -3.38 19.50 -2.62
N GLN A 181 -2.82 18.33 -2.86
CA GLN A 181 -3.45 17.27 -3.63
C GLN A 181 -3.95 16.19 -2.69
N LEU A 182 -5.24 15.88 -2.74
CA LEU A 182 -5.81 14.88 -1.86
C LEU A 182 -6.09 13.60 -2.62
N ALA A 183 -5.39 12.57 -2.19
CA ALA A 183 -5.48 11.25 -2.76
C ALA A 183 -6.41 10.37 -1.93
N SER A 184 -7.09 9.41 -2.57
CA SER A 184 -7.82 8.38 -1.83
C SER A 184 -6.84 7.59 -0.94
N GLY A 185 -7.37 6.86 0.03
CA GLY A 185 -6.63 5.82 0.73
C GLY A 185 -6.56 4.59 -0.17
N GLY A 186 -5.40 3.94 -0.21
CA GLY A 186 -5.23 2.75 -1.02
C GLY A 186 -6.10 1.63 -0.48
N ILE A 187 -6.99 1.07 -1.30
CA ILE A 187 -7.59 -0.24 -0.99
C ILE A 187 -6.55 -1.33 -1.21
N SER A 188 -6.62 -2.41 -0.43
CA SER A 188 -5.59 -3.46 -0.41
C SER A 188 -5.28 -4.13 -1.75
N GLN A 189 -6.29 -4.25 -2.61
CA GLN A 189 -6.22 -4.84 -3.94
C GLN A 189 -7.46 -4.49 -4.76
N SER A 190 -7.35 -4.50 -6.09
CA SER A 190 -8.50 -4.22 -6.97
C SER A 190 -9.23 -5.49 -7.39
N THR A 191 -9.87 -6.16 -6.44
CA THR A 191 -10.84 -7.22 -6.74
C THR A 191 -12.26 -6.64 -6.90
N PRO A 192 -13.22 -7.43 -7.42
CA PRO A 192 -14.62 -7.00 -7.46
C PRO A 192 -15.18 -6.59 -6.10
N LEU A 193 -14.83 -7.30 -5.01
CA LEU A 193 -15.33 -7.02 -3.68
C LEU A 193 -14.83 -5.67 -3.15
N ARG A 194 -13.54 -5.37 -3.35
CA ARG A 194 -12.90 -4.14 -2.89
C ARG A 194 -13.34 -2.92 -3.70
N ARG A 195 -13.63 -3.12 -4.99
CA ARG A 195 -14.30 -2.10 -5.81
C ARG A 195 -15.75 -1.86 -5.40
N ALA A 196 -16.46 -2.89 -4.91
CA ALA A 196 -17.80 -2.70 -4.35
C ALA A 196 -17.77 -1.89 -3.04
N TYR A 197 -16.76 -2.09 -2.18
CA TYR A 197 -16.52 -1.20 -1.04
C TYR A 197 -16.35 0.27 -1.50
N LEU A 198 -15.56 0.55 -2.53
CA LEU A 198 -15.44 1.91 -3.08
C LEU A 198 -16.73 2.43 -3.73
N ASP A 199 -17.56 1.55 -4.30
CA ASP A 199 -18.89 1.95 -4.80
C ASP A 199 -19.79 2.44 -3.67
N GLU A 200 -19.76 1.77 -2.51
CA GLU A 200 -20.47 2.22 -1.31
C GLU A 200 -19.92 3.56 -0.78
N VAL A 201 -18.60 3.76 -0.82
CA VAL A 201 -17.97 5.05 -0.47
C VAL A 201 -18.51 6.17 -1.36
N LEU A 202 -18.49 5.97 -2.68
CA LEU A 202 -18.94 6.99 -3.63
C LEU A 202 -20.44 7.27 -3.51
N ALA A 203 -21.25 6.23 -3.31
CA ALA A 203 -22.69 6.37 -3.09
C ALA A 203 -22.99 7.13 -1.79
N ALA A 204 -22.27 6.84 -0.71
CA ALA A 204 -22.40 7.55 0.56
C ALA A 204 -21.99 9.02 0.43
N TYR A 205 -20.88 9.30 -0.27
CA TYR A 205 -20.42 10.65 -0.51
C TYR A 205 -21.45 11.46 -1.32
N GLU A 206 -21.94 10.91 -2.44
CA GLU A 206 -22.94 11.59 -3.27
C GLU A 206 -24.25 11.83 -2.50
N ALA A 207 -24.71 10.85 -1.73
CA ALA A 207 -25.92 10.99 -0.93
C ALA A 207 -25.81 12.08 0.14
N LYS A 208 -24.64 12.23 0.78
CA LYS A 208 -24.43 13.15 1.90
C LYS A 208 -24.03 14.55 1.48
N TYR A 209 -23.15 14.67 0.48
CA TYR A 209 -22.52 15.94 0.09
C TYR A 209 -22.93 16.42 -1.30
N GLY A 210 -23.52 15.55 -2.11
CA GLY A 210 -23.90 15.83 -3.49
C GLY A 210 -22.71 15.80 -4.45
N GLY A 211 -22.94 15.21 -5.64
CA GLY A 211 -21.94 15.14 -6.71
C GLY A 211 -20.80 14.15 -6.43
N LEU A 212 -19.76 14.21 -7.28
CA LEU A 212 -18.61 13.32 -7.21
C LEU A 212 -17.70 13.67 -6.03
N MET A 213 -17.15 12.63 -5.38
CA MET A 213 -16.08 12.79 -4.38
C MET A 213 -14.85 13.46 -5.02
N PRO A 214 -14.31 14.55 -4.46
CA PRO A 214 -13.26 15.36 -5.07
C PRO A 214 -11.88 14.74 -4.85
N VAL A 215 -11.62 13.64 -5.56
CA VAL A 215 -10.33 12.94 -5.53
C VAL A 215 -9.37 13.55 -6.54
N ASP A 216 -8.22 14.04 -6.09
CA ASP A 216 -7.18 14.60 -6.95
C ASP A 216 -6.33 13.47 -7.56
N VAL A 217 -6.01 12.44 -6.77
CA VAL A 217 -5.24 11.25 -7.18
C VAL A 217 -5.91 10.00 -6.62
N TRP A 218 -6.18 9.00 -7.45
CA TRP A 218 -6.60 7.69 -6.93
C TRP A 218 -5.39 6.85 -6.56
N THR A 219 -5.49 6.15 -5.44
CA THR A 219 -4.45 5.25 -4.94
C THR A 219 -4.98 3.83 -4.84
N LEU A 220 -4.06 2.87 -4.90
CA LEU A 220 -4.35 1.45 -4.86
C LEU A 220 -3.14 0.74 -4.23
N HIS A 221 -3.38 -0.26 -3.38
CA HIS A 221 -2.39 -1.28 -3.10
C HIS A 221 -2.60 -2.44 -4.06
N ALA A 222 -1.52 -3.11 -4.46
CA ALA A 222 -1.57 -4.12 -5.50
C ALA A 222 -0.93 -5.44 -5.07
N PHE A 223 -1.26 -5.88 -3.85
CA PHE A 223 -1.00 -7.25 -3.44
C PHE A 223 -2.01 -8.22 -4.06
N THR A 224 -1.64 -9.49 -4.15
CA THR A 224 -2.53 -10.58 -4.55
C THR A 224 -2.78 -11.46 -3.33
N LEU A 225 -3.87 -11.20 -2.60
CA LEU A 225 -4.19 -11.85 -1.33
C LEU A 225 -5.63 -12.39 -1.31
N ARG A 226 -5.81 -13.52 -0.62
CA ARG A 226 -7.10 -14.19 -0.46
C ARG A 226 -8.12 -13.30 0.25
N GLU A 227 -9.35 -13.27 -0.27
CA GLU A 227 -10.50 -12.61 0.37
C GLU A 227 -11.45 -13.64 0.95
N GLU A 228 -11.21 -14.04 2.20
CA GLU A 228 -12.08 -14.95 2.93
C GLU A 228 -12.13 -14.52 4.39
N ARG A 229 -13.35 -14.40 4.92
CA ARG A 229 -13.59 -13.94 6.29
C ARG A 229 -12.91 -14.87 7.28
N ASP A 230 -12.15 -14.29 8.21
CA ASP A 230 -11.47 -14.99 9.30
C ASP A 230 -10.53 -16.13 8.80
N SER A 231 -9.96 -15.94 7.61
CA SER A 231 -8.95 -16.81 7.00
C SER A 231 -7.60 -16.10 6.88
N TRP A 232 -6.65 -16.75 6.20
CA TRP A 232 -5.42 -16.10 5.77
C TRP A 232 -5.69 -15.17 4.57
N GLY A 233 -4.76 -14.26 4.28
CA GLY A 233 -4.95 -13.23 3.26
C GLY A 233 -5.50 -11.94 3.85
N VAL A 234 -6.35 -11.24 3.10
CA VAL A 234 -6.74 -9.84 3.35
C VAL A 234 -8.14 -9.66 3.96
N ASP A 235 -8.84 -10.76 4.24
CA ASP A 235 -10.20 -10.80 4.80
C ASP A 235 -11.23 -10.09 3.88
N ILE A 236 -12.37 -9.67 4.45
CA ILE A 236 -13.48 -8.98 3.80
C ILE A 236 -13.55 -7.53 4.33
N PRO A 237 -13.91 -6.54 3.49
CA PRO A 237 -14.04 -5.17 3.94
C PRO A 237 -15.02 -4.95 5.10
N PRO A 238 -14.71 -4.04 6.03
CA PRO A 238 -15.58 -3.74 7.17
C PRO A 238 -16.94 -3.23 6.71
N GLY A 239 -18.00 -3.76 7.31
CA GLY A 239 -19.39 -3.43 6.99
C GLY A 239 -19.99 -4.24 5.84
N MET A 240 -19.18 -4.99 5.07
CA MET A 240 -19.69 -5.85 4.01
C MET A 240 -20.20 -7.20 4.55
N ALA A 241 -21.29 -7.69 3.96
CA ALA A 241 -21.97 -8.91 4.38
C ALA A 241 -21.39 -10.19 3.77
N ASP A 242 -20.55 -10.08 2.75
CA ASP A 242 -19.92 -11.20 2.04
C ASP A 242 -19.02 -12.02 2.97
N ASP A 243 -18.92 -13.33 2.75
CA ASP A 243 -17.95 -14.17 3.47
C ASP A 243 -16.68 -14.45 2.64
N THR A 244 -16.77 -14.24 1.33
CA THR A 244 -15.69 -14.51 0.36
C THR A 244 -15.72 -13.50 -0.77
N GLY A 245 -14.53 -13.10 -1.22
CA GLY A 245 -14.30 -12.40 -2.49
C GLY A 245 -13.52 -13.29 -3.46
N VAL A 246 -12.41 -12.78 -3.99
CA VAL A 246 -11.49 -13.60 -4.79
C VAL A 246 -10.60 -14.45 -3.88
N LEU A 247 -10.63 -15.77 -4.11
CA LEU A 247 -9.88 -16.75 -3.33
C LEU A 247 -8.52 -17.04 -3.98
N TYR A 248 -7.63 -16.05 -4.01
CA TYR A 248 -6.25 -16.28 -4.43
C TYR A 248 -5.57 -17.31 -3.52
N GLU A 249 -4.74 -18.14 -4.11
CA GLU A 249 -3.89 -19.11 -3.42
C GLU A 249 -2.45 -18.56 -3.32
N ILE A 250 -1.60 -19.26 -2.59
CA ILE A 250 -0.24 -18.80 -2.30
C ILE A 250 0.53 -18.58 -3.60
N GLU A 251 0.38 -19.50 -4.56
CA GLU A 251 1.06 -19.47 -5.86
C GLU A 251 0.59 -18.34 -6.79
N ASP A 252 -0.52 -17.66 -6.47
CA ASP A 252 -0.99 -16.50 -7.24
C ASP A 252 -0.26 -15.21 -6.85
N HIS A 253 0.48 -15.21 -5.74
CA HIS A 253 1.00 -14.00 -5.10
C HIS A 253 2.01 -13.23 -5.97
N ASP A 254 2.76 -13.92 -6.84
CA ASP A 254 3.70 -13.36 -7.82
C ASP A 254 3.19 -13.43 -9.27
N ASP A 255 1.91 -13.74 -9.51
CA ASP A 255 1.39 -13.83 -10.88
C ASP A 255 1.28 -12.43 -11.52
N PRO A 256 2.12 -12.10 -12.53
CA PRO A 256 2.08 -10.80 -13.17
C PRO A 256 0.77 -10.56 -13.92
N ALA A 257 0.10 -11.61 -14.43
CA ALA A 257 -1.17 -11.44 -15.14
C ALA A 257 -2.30 -10.99 -14.20
N ILE A 258 -2.34 -11.52 -12.97
CA ILE A 258 -3.30 -11.10 -11.94
C ILE A 258 -3.04 -9.64 -11.55
N PHE A 259 -1.79 -9.29 -11.27
CA PHE A 259 -1.39 -7.91 -10.96
C PHE A 259 -1.83 -6.93 -12.06
N GLN A 260 -1.53 -7.26 -13.32
CA GLN A 260 -1.88 -6.42 -14.47
C GLN A 260 -3.39 -6.28 -14.64
N GLN A 261 -4.14 -7.38 -14.52
CA GLN A 261 -5.59 -7.36 -14.72
C GLN A 261 -6.30 -6.55 -13.63
N ASN A 262 -5.86 -6.66 -12.37
CA ASN A 262 -6.42 -5.85 -11.28
C ASN A 262 -6.25 -4.35 -11.55
N ILE A 263 -5.12 -3.91 -12.09
CA ILE A 263 -4.87 -2.50 -12.45
C ILE A 263 -5.73 -2.05 -13.64
N VAL A 264 -5.84 -2.89 -14.68
CA VAL A 264 -6.71 -2.63 -15.84
C VAL A 264 -8.16 -2.48 -15.40
N ASP A 265 -8.63 -3.37 -14.53
CA ASP A 265 -9.98 -3.33 -13.99
C ASP A 265 -10.22 -2.09 -13.13
N PHE A 266 -9.23 -1.68 -12.32
CA PHE A 266 -9.34 -0.46 -11.53
C PHE A 266 -9.46 0.79 -12.43
N ARG A 267 -8.68 0.85 -13.52
CA ARG A 267 -8.79 1.93 -14.50
C ARG A 267 -10.15 1.96 -15.20
N ALA A 268 -10.68 0.80 -15.58
CA ALA A 268 -12.03 0.71 -16.12
C ALA A 268 -13.09 1.17 -15.09
N TRP A 269 -12.92 0.79 -13.82
CA TRP A 269 -13.77 1.24 -12.71
C TRP A 269 -13.73 2.76 -12.53
N MET A 270 -12.54 3.37 -12.55
CA MET A 270 -12.34 4.83 -12.48
C MET A 270 -13.04 5.53 -13.65
N ALA A 271 -12.81 5.05 -14.88
CA ALA A 271 -13.39 5.65 -16.08
C ALA A 271 -14.92 5.61 -16.07
N ALA A 272 -15.52 4.47 -15.69
CA ALA A 272 -16.96 4.31 -15.56
C ALA A 272 -17.61 5.25 -14.53
N ARG A 273 -16.83 5.79 -13.59
CA ARG A 273 -17.28 6.69 -12.50
C ARG A 273 -16.87 8.15 -12.69
N GLY A 274 -16.33 8.49 -13.86
CA GLY A 274 -15.93 9.87 -14.18
C GLY A 274 -14.57 10.28 -13.61
N TYR A 275 -13.75 9.31 -13.21
CA TYR A 275 -12.39 9.52 -12.67
C TYR A 275 -11.26 9.21 -13.67
N GLN A 276 -11.57 8.99 -14.95
CA GLN A 276 -10.54 8.71 -15.98
C GLN A 276 -9.45 9.79 -16.04
N GLU A 277 -9.83 11.06 -15.91
CA GLU A 277 -8.91 12.19 -15.94
C GLU A 277 -8.06 12.30 -14.67
N ARG A 278 -8.20 11.39 -13.69
CA ARG A 278 -7.40 11.41 -12.46
C ARG A 278 -6.19 10.47 -12.59
N PRO A 279 -5.01 10.88 -12.06
CA PRO A 279 -3.88 9.98 -11.92
C PRO A 279 -4.23 8.77 -11.06
N LEU A 280 -3.60 7.63 -11.36
CA LEU A 280 -3.59 6.44 -10.52
C LEU A 280 -2.17 6.22 -9.98
N ALA A 281 -2.01 6.09 -8.68
CA ALA A 281 -0.76 5.69 -8.04
C ALA A 281 -0.92 4.35 -7.30
N ILE A 282 0.06 3.46 -7.44
CA ILE A 282 0.11 2.24 -6.63
C ILE A 282 0.93 2.54 -5.39
N THR A 283 0.27 2.90 -4.29
CA THR A 283 0.96 3.40 -3.09
C THR A 283 1.63 2.31 -2.27
N GLU A 284 1.40 1.04 -2.59
CA GLU A 284 2.06 -0.10 -1.97
C GLU A 284 1.86 -1.38 -2.79
N TYR A 285 2.94 -2.09 -3.12
CA TYR A 285 2.89 -3.44 -3.66
C TYR A 285 4.25 -4.13 -3.57
N GLY A 286 4.27 -5.44 -3.75
CA GLY A 286 5.47 -6.27 -3.71
C GLY A 286 5.11 -7.71 -3.43
N ILE A 287 6.08 -8.48 -2.94
CA ILE A 287 5.90 -9.86 -2.51
C ILE A 287 6.08 -9.90 -0.99
N LEU A 288 5.03 -10.30 -0.28
CA LEU A 288 4.99 -10.37 1.18
C LEU A 288 5.39 -11.75 1.70
N LEU A 289 4.99 -12.80 0.99
CA LEU A 289 5.22 -14.18 1.41
C LEU A 289 6.71 -14.56 1.35
N PRO A 290 7.26 -15.34 2.30
CA PRO A 290 8.69 -15.63 2.35
C PRO A 290 9.13 -16.74 1.40
N SER A 291 10.45 -16.91 1.25
CA SER A 291 11.06 -17.89 0.35
C SER A 291 10.61 -19.33 0.58
N ASP A 292 10.35 -19.72 1.83
CA ASP A 292 9.83 -21.06 2.18
C ASP A 292 8.40 -21.31 1.64
N TYR A 293 7.70 -20.26 1.19
CA TYR A 293 6.40 -20.33 0.49
C TYR A 293 6.53 -20.27 -1.04
N GLY A 294 7.75 -20.27 -1.59
CA GLY A 294 7.99 -20.25 -3.03
C GLY A 294 8.47 -18.91 -3.59
N PHE A 295 8.87 -17.96 -2.73
CA PHE A 295 9.28 -16.61 -3.13
C PHE A 295 10.76 -16.31 -2.81
N PRO A 296 11.73 -17.08 -3.33
CA PRO A 296 13.13 -16.70 -3.23
C PRO A 296 13.41 -15.44 -4.07
N ASP A 297 14.55 -14.80 -3.83
CA ASP A 297 14.92 -13.52 -4.47
C ASP A 297 14.75 -13.54 -6.00
N GLU A 298 15.10 -14.64 -6.69
CA GLU A 298 14.95 -14.73 -8.15
C GLU A 298 13.49 -14.62 -8.63
N VAL A 299 12.53 -15.12 -7.85
CA VAL A 299 11.09 -15.01 -8.14
C VAL A 299 10.62 -13.59 -7.90
N VAL A 300 11.00 -13.00 -6.77
CA VAL A 300 10.67 -11.61 -6.41
C VAL A 300 11.22 -10.63 -7.44
N VAL A 301 12.47 -10.82 -7.87
CA VAL A 301 13.11 -10.00 -8.92
C VAL A 301 12.42 -10.17 -10.26
N ALA A 302 12.03 -11.39 -10.64
CA ALA A 302 11.31 -11.61 -11.89
C ALA A 302 9.94 -10.92 -11.89
N PHE A 303 9.20 -10.96 -10.78
CA PHE A 303 7.94 -10.24 -10.62
C PHE A 303 8.16 -8.73 -10.69
N MET A 304 9.13 -8.19 -9.94
CA MET A 304 9.47 -6.76 -9.93
C MET A 304 9.75 -6.21 -11.33
N GLN A 305 10.57 -6.91 -12.12
CA GLN A 305 10.94 -6.43 -13.46
C GLN A 305 9.73 -6.45 -14.40
N GLN A 306 8.90 -7.49 -14.33
CA GLN A 306 7.67 -7.60 -15.11
C GLN A 306 6.63 -6.54 -14.71
N SER A 307 6.49 -6.23 -13.41
CA SER A 307 5.62 -5.18 -12.94
C SER A 307 6.12 -3.81 -13.41
N PHE A 308 7.42 -3.52 -13.32
CA PHE A 308 7.98 -2.25 -13.80
C PHE A 308 7.78 -2.06 -15.30
N ASP A 309 8.02 -3.07 -16.12
CA ASP A 309 7.76 -3.01 -17.56
C ASP A 309 6.28 -2.66 -17.85
N PHE A 310 5.35 -3.30 -17.13
CA PHE A 310 3.93 -2.98 -17.26
C PHE A 310 3.60 -1.56 -16.81
N LEU A 311 4.05 -1.13 -15.63
CA LEU A 311 3.75 0.19 -15.06
C LEU A 311 4.32 1.32 -15.94
N LEU A 312 5.46 1.07 -16.59
CA LEU A 312 6.11 2.01 -17.51
C LEU A 312 5.50 2.05 -18.92
N GLU A 313 4.71 1.07 -19.36
CA GLU A 313 4.31 0.98 -20.78
C GLU A 313 2.80 0.79 -20.99
N ALA A 314 2.07 0.31 -19.97
CA ALA A 314 0.66 -0.04 -20.12
C ALA A 314 -0.20 1.18 -20.43
N ARG A 315 -0.95 1.07 -21.52
CA ARG A 315 -1.86 2.10 -22.05
C ARG A 315 -3.11 1.45 -22.61
N ASN A 316 -4.27 2.06 -22.37
CA ASN A 316 -5.53 1.71 -23.02
C ASN A 316 -6.54 2.87 -22.93
N ASP A 317 -7.72 2.71 -23.52
CA ASP A 317 -8.76 3.76 -23.58
C ASP A 317 -9.30 4.22 -22.21
N THR A 318 -8.94 3.55 -21.11
CA THR A 318 -9.33 3.90 -19.74
C THR A 318 -8.21 4.55 -18.92
N GLY A 319 -6.99 4.63 -19.48
CA GLY A 319 -5.87 5.33 -18.87
C GLY A 319 -6.05 6.85 -18.85
N LEU A 320 -5.11 7.55 -18.21
CA LEU A 320 -5.13 9.01 -18.05
C LEU A 320 -4.86 9.70 -19.41
N PRO A 321 -5.82 10.42 -20.00
CA PRO A 321 -5.63 11.02 -21.33
C PRO A 321 -4.51 12.07 -21.35
N GLY A 322 -4.33 12.79 -20.23
CA GLY A 322 -3.22 13.73 -20.06
C GLY A 322 -1.82 13.12 -19.98
N ASP A 323 -1.69 11.78 -19.93
CA ASP A 323 -0.42 11.03 -19.86
C ASP A 323 -0.38 9.95 -20.95
N ASP A 324 -0.83 10.29 -22.16
CA ASP A 324 -0.88 9.39 -23.32
C ASP A 324 -1.64 8.08 -23.01
N ASN A 325 -2.75 8.18 -22.27
CA ASN A 325 -3.57 7.06 -21.84
C ASN A 325 -2.82 6.01 -21.00
N ARG A 326 -1.75 6.42 -20.29
CA ARG A 326 -1.00 5.55 -19.37
C ARG A 326 -1.88 5.08 -18.20
N LEU A 327 -1.77 3.81 -17.83
CA LEU A 327 -2.57 3.25 -16.74
C LEU A 327 -2.11 3.70 -15.35
N VAL A 328 -0.82 3.83 -15.08
CA VAL A 328 -0.30 4.18 -13.74
C VAL A 328 0.67 5.35 -13.83
N GLN A 329 0.54 6.32 -12.92
CA GLN A 329 1.35 7.53 -12.90
C GLN A 329 2.52 7.49 -11.92
N ALA A 330 2.41 6.69 -10.85
CA ALA A 330 3.44 6.49 -9.82
C ALA A 330 3.24 5.14 -9.13
N TRP A 331 4.29 4.57 -8.55
CA TRP A 331 4.19 3.34 -7.76
C TRP A 331 5.24 3.28 -6.67
N PHE A 332 4.96 2.55 -5.59
CA PHE A 332 5.82 2.43 -4.42
C PHE A 332 6.08 0.94 -4.13
N TRP A 333 7.35 0.54 -4.22
CA TRP A 333 7.76 -0.81 -3.86
C TRP A 333 7.82 -0.97 -2.33
N TYR A 334 7.18 -2.01 -1.81
CA TYR A 334 7.35 -2.45 -0.42
C TYR A 334 8.52 -3.45 -0.35
N MET A 335 9.68 -3.11 0.23
CA MET A 335 10.04 -1.83 0.85
C MET A 335 11.57 -1.65 0.98
N VAL A 336 12.03 -0.50 1.50
CA VAL A 336 13.46 -0.29 1.80
C VAL A 336 13.97 -1.36 2.77
N TYR A 337 13.32 -1.53 3.91
CA TYR A 337 13.68 -2.55 4.91
C TYR A 337 12.54 -2.84 5.92
N ASP A 338 12.18 -4.11 6.06
CA ASP A 338 11.31 -4.70 7.09
C ASP A 338 12.07 -5.84 7.80
N ASP A 339 12.25 -5.77 9.12
CA ASP A 339 12.91 -6.82 9.90
C ASP A 339 11.95 -7.75 10.63
N GLN A 340 10.64 -7.61 10.38
CA GLN A 340 9.60 -8.20 11.20
C GLN A 340 8.69 -9.10 10.39
N LEU A 341 7.87 -8.51 9.52
CA LEU A 341 6.70 -9.20 8.98
C LEU A 341 6.91 -9.63 7.54
N TYR A 342 7.44 -8.74 6.69
CA TYR A 342 7.57 -9.01 5.25
C TYR A 342 8.95 -8.65 4.70
N PRO A 343 10.02 -9.32 5.17
CA PRO A 343 11.39 -9.03 4.73
C PRO A 343 11.67 -9.42 3.27
N THR A 344 10.76 -10.17 2.62
CA THR A 344 10.96 -10.73 1.28
C THR A 344 11.28 -9.66 0.23
N GLY A 345 10.61 -8.51 0.31
CA GLY A 345 10.76 -7.41 -0.65
C GLY A 345 11.88 -6.42 -0.32
N ASN A 346 12.67 -6.64 0.75
CA ASN A 346 13.65 -5.67 1.24
C ASN A 346 14.67 -5.29 0.17
N LEU A 347 14.86 -3.99 -0.04
CA LEU A 347 15.84 -3.43 -0.99
C LEU A 347 17.21 -3.18 -0.34
N TYR A 348 17.25 -2.98 0.96
CA TYR A 348 18.44 -2.62 1.73
C TYR A 348 18.60 -3.51 2.96
N ASP A 349 19.85 -3.81 3.31
CA ASP A 349 20.20 -4.51 4.55
C ASP A 349 21.05 -3.59 5.45
N PRO A 350 20.50 -3.09 6.57
CA PRO A 350 21.22 -2.21 7.49
C PRO A 350 22.35 -2.93 8.26
N GLN A 351 22.36 -4.26 8.32
CA GLN A 351 23.43 -4.99 9.01
C GLN A 351 24.72 -5.00 8.19
N THR A 352 24.59 -5.13 6.86
CA THR A 352 25.73 -5.12 5.94
C THR A 352 26.02 -3.73 5.41
N GLY A 353 25.02 -2.85 5.37
CA GLY A 353 25.12 -1.53 4.75
C GLY A 353 25.03 -1.58 3.22
N GLU A 354 24.55 -2.69 2.66
CA GLU A 354 24.52 -2.96 1.23
C GLU A 354 23.07 -3.14 0.72
N LEU A 355 22.88 -2.96 -0.59
CA LEU A 355 21.62 -3.36 -1.23
C LEU A 355 21.52 -4.89 -1.25
N THR A 356 20.34 -5.42 -0.94
CA THR A 356 20.02 -6.85 -1.07
C THR A 356 20.07 -7.29 -2.55
N ALA A 357 19.93 -8.59 -2.84
CA ALA A 357 19.83 -9.03 -4.24
C ALA A 357 18.63 -8.37 -4.97
N VAL A 358 17.51 -8.23 -4.27
CA VAL A 358 16.29 -7.54 -4.76
C VAL A 358 16.57 -6.04 -4.98
N GLY A 359 17.26 -5.37 -4.05
CA GLY A 359 17.66 -3.97 -4.18
C GLY A 359 18.66 -3.69 -5.30
N GLN A 360 19.63 -4.59 -5.50
CA GLN A 360 20.58 -4.52 -6.61
C GLN A 360 19.85 -4.64 -7.95
N ALA A 361 18.88 -5.55 -8.05
CA ALA A 361 18.06 -5.71 -9.26
C ALA A 361 17.18 -4.48 -9.52
N TYR A 362 16.56 -3.92 -8.48
CA TYR A 362 15.82 -2.67 -8.55
C TYR A 362 16.71 -1.54 -9.09
N ALA A 363 17.87 -1.31 -8.47
CA ALA A 363 18.77 -0.23 -8.84
C ALA A 363 19.33 -0.42 -10.26
N ALA A 364 19.65 -1.65 -10.64
CA ALA A 364 20.10 -1.98 -11.99
C ALA A 364 19.01 -1.71 -13.04
N TYR A 365 17.74 -2.04 -12.74
CA TYR A 365 16.62 -1.76 -13.65
C TYR A 365 16.44 -0.25 -13.87
N VAL A 366 16.35 0.52 -12.78
CA VAL A 366 16.13 1.98 -12.85
C VAL A 366 17.29 2.67 -13.54
N ASN A 367 18.54 2.42 -13.10
CA ASN A 367 19.72 3.07 -13.69
C ASN A 367 20.01 2.61 -15.13
N GLY A 368 19.63 1.38 -15.48
CA GLY A 368 19.78 0.86 -16.83
C GLY A 368 18.84 1.52 -17.84
N ARG A 369 17.65 1.94 -17.40
CA ARG A 369 16.65 2.60 -18.25
C ARG A 369 16.71 4.13 -18.17
N PHE A 370 17.10 4.67 -17.02
CA PHE A 370 17.20 6.09 -16.73
C PHE A 370 18.54 6.40 -16.05
N PRO A 371 19.63 6.54 -16.83
CA PRO A 371 20.92 6.90 -16.26
C PRO A 371 20.85 8.30 -15.61
N PRO A 372 21.60 8.52 -14.51
CA PRO A 372 21.56 9.76 -13.72
C PRO A 372 22.07 11.00 -14.46
#